data_AF-A0A5C8M7G5-F1
#
_entry.id   AF-A0A5C8M7G5-F1
#
_cell.length_a   1.000
_cell.length_b   1.000
_cell.length_c   1.000
_cell.angle_alpha   90.00
_cell.angle_beta   90.00
_cell.angle_gamma   90.00
#
_symmetry.space_group_name_H-M   'P 1'
#
loop_
_entity.id
_entity.type
_entity.pdbx_description
1 polymer ?
#
loop_
_entity_poly.entity_id
_entity_poly.type
_entity_poly.pdbx_seq_one_letter_code
_entity_poly.pdbx_strand_id
1 'polypeptide(L)'
;GKVKKLRASYYLMGAMLGRFKKAVVGLPGGCHLGPRPIDQHIKGFEALGAKVTNEQGAIYLRAEELRGARIFLDVVSVGATINIMLAAAR
;
A
#
# COMPACT_ATOMS: atom_id res chain seq x y z
N GLY A 1 -10.60 8.80 -11.84
CA GLY A 1 -9.76 8.13 -12.86
C GLY A 1 -10.07 6.64 -12.95
N LYS A 2 -9.68 5.97 -14.05
CA LYS A 2 -9.97 4.54 -14.34
C LYS A 2 -9.51 3.58 -13.22
N VAL A 3 -8.46 3.96 -12.47
CA VAL A 3 -7.91 3.24 -11.30
C VAL A 3 -8.96 3.00 -10.19
N LYS A 4 -9.85 3.97 -9.94
CA LYS A 4 -10.91 3.84 -8.91
C LYS A 4 -11.92 2.72 -9.24
N LYS A 5 -12.03 2.32 -10.51
CA LYS A 5 -12.95 1.26 -10.97
C LYS A 5 -12.41 -0.14 -10.71
N LEU A 6 -11.09 -0.31 -10.53
CA LEU A 6 -10.46 -1.61 -10.30
C LEU A 6 -9.85 -1.64 -8.91
N ARG A 7 -10.48 -2.35 -7.97
CA ARG A 7 -9.98 -2.42 -6.60
C ARG A 7 -8.57 -3.00 -6.54
N ALA A 8 -8.23 -4.01 -7.35
CA ALA A 8 -6.89 -4.60 -7.40
C ALA A 8 -5.77 -3.61 -7.79
N SER A 9 -6.11 -2.40 -8.26
CA SER A 9 -5.11 -1.38 -8.57
C SER A 9 -4.27 -0.93 -7.38
N TYR A 10 -4.70 -1.21 -6.13
CA TYR A 10 -3.88 -0.94 -4.95
C TYR A 10 -2.59 -1.79 -4.90
N TYR A 11 -2.47 -2.89 -5.67
CA TYR A 11 -1.20 -3.61 -5.78
C TYR A 11 -0.08 -2.80 -6.45
N LEU A 12 -0.46 -1.76 -7.20
CA LEU A 12 0.51 -0.81 -7.73
C LEU A 12 1.23 -0.04 -6.61
N MET A 13 0.65 0.07 -5.41
CA MET A 13 1.30 0.73 -4.27
C MET A 13 2.63 0.05 -3.93
N GLY A 14 2.62 -1.26 -3.68
CA GLY A 14 3.83 -2.00 -3.30
C GLY A 14 4.85 -2.06 -4.43
N ALA A 15 4.41 -2.34 -5.66
CA ALA A 15 5.30 -2.42 -6.82
C ALA A 15 5.98 -1.07 -7.14
N MET A 16 5.23 0.04 -7.08
CA MET A 16 5.76 1.37 -7.35
C MET A 16 6.65 1.86 -6.20
N LEU A 17 6.26 1.60 -4.95
CA LEU A 17 7.07 1.93 -3.78
C LEU A 17 8.40 1.16 -3.78
N GLY A 18 8.39 -0.15 -4.05
CA GLY A 18 9.61 -0.96 -4.12
C GLY A 18 10.58 -0.47 -5.21
N ARG A 19 10.06 -0.15 -6.40
CA ARG A 19 10.88 0.23 -7.57
C ARG A 19 11.33 1.69 -7.57
N PHE A 20 10.43 2.62 -7.27
CA PHE A 20 10.66 4.06 -7.43
C PHE A 20 10.80 4.80 -6.10
N LYS A 21 10.59 4.12 -4.97
CA LYS A 21 10.57 4.68 -3.60
C LYS A 21 9.54 5.80 -3.42
N LYS A 22 8.67 6.04 -4.41
CA LYS A 22 7.61 7.06 -4.42
C LYS A 22 6.42 6.56 -5.24
N ALA A 23 5.21 6.78 -4.75
CA ALA A 23 3.99 6.46 -5.48
C ALA A 23 2.82 7.35 -5.03
N VAL A 24 1.90 7.62 -5.95
CA VAL A 24 0.62 8.26 -5.65
C VAL A 24 -0.49 7.39 -6.22
N VAL A 25 -1.36 6.89 -5.35
CA VAL A 25 -2.44 5.98 -5.74
C VAL A 25 -3.75 6.50 -5.21
N GLY A 26 -4.74 6.68 -6.10
CA GLY A 26 -6.07 7.09 -5.67
C GLY A 26 -6.70 6.05 -4.76
N LEU A 27 -7.42 6.48 -3.72
CA LEU A 27 -8.08 5.55 -2.80
C LEU A 27 -8.99 4.59 -3.59
N PRO A 28 -8.92 3.27 -3.31
CA PRO A 28 -9.88 2.32 -3.88
C PRO A 28 -11.29 2.78 -3.50
N GLY A 29 -12.21 2.77 -4.46
CA GLY A 29 -13.59 3.16 -4.22
C GLY A 29 -14.28 2.27 -3.17
N GLY A 30 -15.49 2.69 -2.79
CA GLY A 30 -16.38 1.88 -1.95
C GLY A 30 -16.68 0.53 -2.61
N CYS A 31 -16.87 -0.50 -1.80
CA CYS A 31 -17.31 -1.80 -2.28
C CYS A 31 -18.55 -2.25 -1.52
N HIS A 32 -19.52 -2.82 -2.25
CA HIS A 32 -20.78 -3.32 -1.72
C HIS A 32 -20.64 -4.50 -0.73
N LEU A 33 -19.46 -5.13 -0.66
CA LEU A 33 -19.16 -6.27 0.23
C LEU A 33 -18.78 -5.85 1.67
N GLY A 34 -18.80 -4.56 1.99
CA GLY A 34 -18.44 -4.03 3.30
C GLY A 34 -17.10 -3.27 3.34
N PRO A 35 -16.78 -2.64 4.49
CA PRO A 35 -15.56 -1.87 4.67
C PRO A 35 -14.36 -2.82 4.60
N ARG A 36 -13.41 -2.50 3.72
CA ARG A 36 -12.18 -3.25 3.54
C ARG A 36 -11.02 -2.25 3.63
N PRO A 37 -10.55 -1.98 4.85
CA PRO A 37 -9.51 -0.98 5.08
C PRO A 37 -8.17 -1.47 4.52
N ILE A 38 -7.22 -0.55 4.45
CA ILE A 38 -5.87 -0.76 3.90
C ILE A 38 -4.79 -0.46 4.95
N ASP A 39 -5.20 -0.31 6.21
CA ASP A 39 -4.37 -0.07 7.39
C ASP A 39 -3.18 -1.03 7.46
N GLN A 40 -3.41 -2.33 7.23
CA GLN A 40 -2.35 -3.34 7.25
C GLN A 40 -1.31 -3.13 6.14
N HIS A 41 -1.69 -2.56 4.99
CA HIS A 41 -0.74 -2.21 3.94
C HIS A 41 0.14 -1.04 4.37
N ILE A 42 -0.48 0.00 4.94
CA ILE A 42 0.20 1.20 5.42
C ILE A 42 1.18 0.82 6.53
N LYS A 43 0.73 0.06 7.54
CA LYS A 43 1.56 -0.49 8.62
C LYS A 43 2.81 -1.20 8.08
N GLY A 44 2.64 -2.06 7.08
CA GLY A 44 3.75 -2.77 6.47
C GLY A 44 4.72 -1.86 5.71
N PHE A 45 4.21 -0.89 4.95
CA PHE A 45 5.07 0.07 4.25
C PHE A 45 5.84 0.98 5.21
N GLU A 46 5.20 1.44 6.29
CA GLU A 46 5.85 2.25 7.34
C GLU A 46 6.93 1.46 8.07
N ALA A 47 6.68 0.19 8.38
CA ALA A 47 7.68 -0.70 8.96
C ALA A 47 8.91 -0.88 8.05
N LEU A 48 8.74 -0.81 6.73
CA LEU A 48 9.85 -0.84 5.77
C LEU A 48 10.56 0.52 5.63
N GLY A 49 10.10 1.58 6.29
CA GLY A 49 10.67 2.93 6.23
C GLY A 49 9.97 3.90 5.28
N ALA A 50 8.81 3.55 4.72
CA ALA A 50 8.04 4.47 3.90
C ALA A 50 7.15 5.39 4.74
N LYS A 51 7.14 6.67 4.44
CA LYS A 51 6.12 7.62 4.92
C LYS A 51 4.88 7.53 4.04
N VAL A 52 3.72 7.37 4.68
CA VAL A 52 2.43 7.31 4.01
C VAL A 52 1.55 8.48 4.46
N THR A 53 1.01 9.25 3.52
CA THR A 53 0.01 10.29 3.83
C THR A 53 -1.23 10.13 2.97
N ASN A 54 -2.38 10.54 3.50
CA ASN A 54 -3.64 10.55 2.77
C ASN A 54 -4.09 12.01 2.59
N GLU A 55 -4.08 12.48 1.36
CA GLU A 55 -4.44 13.85 1.00
C GLU A 55 -5.41 13.81 -0.19
N GLN A 56 -6.52 14.56 -0.09
CA GLN A 56 -7.48 14.75 -1.19
C GLN A 56 -8.01 13.45 -1.84
N GLY A 57 -8.09 12.35 -1.07
CA GLY A 57 -8.59 11.07 -1.56
C GLY A 57 -7.57 10.26 -2.39
N ALA A 58 -6.29 10.56 -2.22
CA ALA A 58 -5.16 9.80 -2.74
C ALA A 58 -4.15 9.50 -1.63
N ILE A 59 -3.47 8.37 -1.76
CA ILE A 59 -2.40 7.93 -0.88
C ILE A 59 -1.08 8.30 -1.53
N TYR A 60 -0.26 9.00 -0.76
CA TYR A 60 1.09 9.37 -1.11
C TYR A 60 2.05 8.50 -0.32
N LEU A 61 2.90 7.78 -1.04
CA LEU A 61 3.91 6.87 -0.50
C LEU A 61 5.28 7.45 -0.86
N ARG A 62 6.16 7.63 0.13
CA ARG A 62 7.53 8.14 -0.08
C ARG A 62 8.50 7.44 0.87
N ALA A 63 9.62 6.96 0.37
CA ALA A 63 10.72 6.43 1.16
C ALA A 63 12.04 7.02 0.63
N GLU A 64 12.99 7.30 1.51
CA GLU A 64 14.38 7.56 1.10
C GLU A 64 15.08 6.23 0.80
N GLU A 65 14.86 5.26 1.68
CA GLU A 65 15.33 3.89 1.57
C GLU A 65 14.24 2.94 2.09
N LEU A 66 14.12 1.74 1.52
CA LEU A 66 13.31 0.68 2.11
C LEU A 66 14.25 -0.33 2.75
N ARG A 67 14.00 -0.67 4.02
CA ARG A 67 14.81 -1.62 4.78
C ARG A 67 13.95 -2.79 5.21
N GLY A 68 14.54 -3.99 5.18
CA GLY A 68 13.88 -5.19 5.67
C GLY A 68 13.49 -5.05 7.15
N ALA A 69 12.29 -5.48 7.49
CA ALA A 69 11.74 -5.37 8.84
C ALA A 69 10.93 -6.62 9.23
N ARG A 70 10.78 -6.85 10.53
CA ARG A 70 9.82 -7.83 11.06
C ARG A 70 8.44 -7.17 11.11
N ILE A 71 7.49 -7.69 10.35
CA ILE A 71 6.16 -7.10 10.20
C ILE A 71 5.12 -8.12 10.66
N PHE A 72 4.35 -7.76 11.69
CA PHE A 72 3.22 -8.54 12.16
C PHE A 72 1.91 -7.91 11.67
N LEU A 73 1.08 -8.70 10.99
CA LEU A 73 -0.24 -8.27 10.53
C LEU A 73 -1.29 -8.62 11.59
N ASP A 74 -2.09 -7.63 11.99
CA ASP A 74 -3.09 -7.81 13.06
C ASP A 74 -4.29 -8.64 12.59
N VAL A 75 -4.48 -8.71 11.27
CA VAL A 75 -5.49 -9.54 10.61
C VAL A 75 -4.89 -10.20 9.37
N VAL A 76 -5.38 -11.39 9.04
CA VAL A 76 -4.98 -12.08 7.80
C VAL A 76 -5.47 -11.27 6.60
N SER A 77 -4.53 -10.75 5.81
CA SER A 77 -4.83 -9.95 4.62
C SER A 77 -3.94 -10.38 3.45
N VAL A 78 -4.54 -11.09 2.49
CA VAL A 78 -3.87 -11.49 1.24
C VAL A 78 -3.28 -10.28 0.51
N GLY A 79 -4.07 -9.20 0.45
CA GLY A 79 -3.68 -7.98 -0.23
C GLY A 79 -2.47 -7.31 0.40
N ALA A 80 -2.44 -7.22 1.74
CA ALA A 80 -1.35 -6.59 2.47
C ALA A 80 -0.06 -7.40 2.30
N THR A 81 -0.14 -8.72 2.45
CA THR A 81 1.00 -9.62 2.28
C THR A 81 1.66 -9.46 0.91
N ILE A 82 0.87 -9.51 -0.18
CA ILE A 82 1.40 -9.34 -1.54
C ILE A 82 2.08 -7.98 -1.71
N ASN A 83 1.43 -6.90 -1.26
CA ASN A 83 1.97 -5.55 -1.42
C ASN A 83 3.29 -5.34 -0.67
N ILE A 84 3.37 -5.84 0.57
CA ILE A 84 4.56 -5.74 1.39
C ILE A 84 5.71 -6.54 0.75
N MET A 85 5.43 -7.76 0.26
CA MET A 85 6.43 -8.56 -0.46
C MET A 85 6.95 -7.82 -1.70
N LEU A 86 6.06 -7.21 -2.49
CA LEU A 86 6.46 -6.42 -3.66
C LEU A 86 7.33 -5.21 -3.30
N ALA A 87 7.03 -4.54 -2.19
CA ALA A 87 7.82 -3.41 -1.70
C ALA A 87 9.19 -3.84 -1.15
N ALA A 88 9.27 -5.01 -0.50
CA ALA A 88 10.47 -5.53 0.14
C ALA A 88 11.42 -6.28 -0.82
N ALA A 89 10.97 -6.63 -2.03
CA ALA A 89 11.77 -7.39 -2.99
C ALA A 89 12.95 -6.62 -3.62
N ARG A 90 13.18 -5.36 -3.23
CA ARG A 90 14.24 -4.49 -3.76
C ARG A 90 14.90 -3.63 -2.70
#